data_AF-A0A0B2VNB0-F1
#
_entry.id   AF-A0A0B2VNB0-F1
#
_cell.length_a   1.000
_cell.length_b   1.000
_cell.length_c   1.000
_cell.angle_alpha   90.00
_cell.angle_beta   90.00
_cell.angle_gamma   90.00
#
_symmetry.space_group_name_H-M   'P 1'
#
loop_
_entity.id
_entity.type
_entity.pdbx_description
1 polymer ?
#
loop_
_entity_poly.entity_id
_entity_poly.type
_entity_poly.pdbx_seq_one_letter_code
_entity_poly.pdbx_strand_id
1 'polypeptide(L)'
;MARSSQRIVHSTPCASLEAHGCYNRLRPVEQFKRKNCCVSAARLSLNQCLLIGVFIFCCLLSTGYSATVKTGCRKHGTQHVIDEPGCDLVAVNINMCSGYCMSFSYPNPGENSITVHGKCCRMVDTEWIDVKVNCDDGERKMRIPSALECRCFDCA
;
A
#
# COMPACT_ATOMS: atom_id res chain seq x y z
N MET A 1 -39.92 12.90 -15.64
CA MET A 1 -38.73 13.69 -15.26
C MET A 1 -37.65 12.71 -14.81
N ALA A 2 -36.46 12.85 -15.39
CA ALA A 2 -35.45 11.81 -15.56
C ALA A 2 -34.72 11.43 -14.25
N ARG A 3 -34.54 10.12 -14.02
CA ARG A 3 -33.58 9.53 -13.09
C ARG A 3 -32.31 9.18 -13.87
N SER A 4 -31.18 9.79 -13.52
CA SER A 4 -29.87 9.42 -14.05
C SER A 4 -29.22 8.36 -13.16
N SER A 5 -28.59 7.40 -13.82
CA SER A 5 -28.09 6.12 -13.35
C SER A 5 -26.62 6.21 -12.94
N GLN A 6 -26.29 5.81 -11.71
CA GLN A 6 -24.91 5.47 -11.33
C GLN A 6 -24.84 3.99 -10.94
N ARG A 7 -23.96 3.27 -11.64
CA ARG A 7 -23.78 1.82 -11.60
C ARG A 7 -22.77 1.48 -10.51
N ILE A 8 -23.27 1.04 -9.35
CA ILE A 8 -22.46 0.47 -8.26
C ILE A 8 -22.30 -1.03 -8.56
N VAL A 9 -21.08 -1.49 -8.79
CA VAL A 9 -20.79 -2.92 -8.94
C VAL A 9 -20.72 -3.54 -7.55
N HIS A 10 -21.82 -4.20 -7.16
CA HIS A 10 -21.87 -5.13 -6.04
C HIS A 10 -21.05 -6.38 -6.37
N SER A 11 -20.08 -6.74 -5.52
CA SER A 11 -19.55 -8.09 -5.45
C SER A 11 -20.00 -8.74 -4.13
N THR A 12 -21.11 -9.47 -4.21
CA THR A 12 -21.53 -10.51 -3.25
C THR A 12 -21.57 -11.85 -4.01
N PRO A 13 -21.82 -12.99 -3.35
CA PRO A 13 -21.06 -13.63 -2.28
C PRO A 13 -20.53 -15.00 -2.77
N CYS A 14 -19.39 -15.49 -2.27
CA CYS A 14 -19.00 -16.89 -2.49
C CYS A 14 -19.81 -17.78 -1.54
N ALA A 15 -20.93 -18.32 -2.02
CA ALA A 15 -21.59 -19.49 -1.45
C ALA A 15 -21.18 -20.74 -2.24
N SER A 16 -20.58 -21.68 -1.50
CA SER A 16 -20.64 -23.14 -1.61
C SER A 16 -20.75 -23.80 -2.98
N LEU A 17 -19.67 -24.46 -3.39
CA LEU A 17 -19.76 -25.73 -4.14
C LEU A 17 -18.57 -26.64 -3.75
N GLU A 18 -18.90 -27.88 -3.41
CA GLU A 18 -17.99 -28.96 -3.02
C GLU A 18 -16.95 -29.26 -4.11
N ALA A 19 -15.67 -29.43 -3.72
CA ALA A 19 -14.73 -30.32 -4.41
C ALA A 19 -13.38 -30.40 -3.65
N HIS A 20 -13.13 -31.56 -3.05
CA HIS A 20 -11.85 -32.27 -3.00
C HIS A 20 -10.54 -31.45 -3.03
N GLY A 21 -9.85 -31.44 -1.87
CA GLY A 21 -8.40 -31.59 -1.76
C GLY A 21 -7.52 -30.57 -2.50
N CYS A 22 -7.10 -29.53 -1.79
CA CYS A 22 -5.92 -28.73 -2.17
C CYS A 22 -4.63 -29.56 -1.94
N TYR A 23 -4.35 -30.51 -2.82
CA TYR A 23 -2.98 -30.96 -3.07
C TYR A 23 -2.30 -29.96 -4.01
N ASN A 24 -1.07 -29.59 -3.67
CA ASN A 24 -0.16 -28.84 -4.53
C ASN A 24 -0.16 -29.37 -5.96
N ARG A 25 -0.79 -28.64 -6.88
CA ARG A 25 -0.74 -28.95 -8.32
C ARG A 25 0.30 -28.04 -8.96
N LEU A 26 1.52 -28.59 -9.08
CA LEU A 26 2.55 -28.14 -9.99
C LEU A 26 1.91 -27.91 -11.37
N ARG A 27 1.97 -26.68 -11.89
CA ARG A 27 1.61 -26.42 -13.29
C ARG A 27 2.73 -26.93 -14.21
N PRO A 28 2.37 -27.45 -15.39
CA PRO A 28 3.31 -28.08 -16.30
C PRO A 28 4.19 -27.02 -16.95
N VAL A 29 5.51 -27.22 -16.89
CA VAL A 29 6.48 -26.50 -17.70
C VAL A 29 6.43 -27.11 -19.10
N GLU A 30 5.53 -26.62 -19.94
CA GLU A 30 5.57 -26.88 -21.38
C GLU A 30 6.75 -26.11 -21.98
N GLN A 31 7.81 -26.87 -22.27
CA GLN A 31 8.61 -26.77 -23.49
C GLN A 31 9.22 -25.40 -23.81
N PHE A 32 10.05 -24.86 -22.90
CA PHE A 32 11.07 -23.90 -23.34
C PHE A 32 12.19 -24.67 -24.04
N LYS A 33 12.11 -24.69 -25.37
CA LYS A 33 13.08 -25.15 -26.36
C LYS A 33 14.49 -25.22 -25.76
N ARG A 34 14.97 -26.45 -25.54
CA ARG A 34 16.34 -26.75 -25.12
C ARG A 34 17.30 -26.24 -26.19
N LYS A 35 17.70 -24.96 -26.08
CA LYS A 35 18.92 -24.50 -26.71
C LYS A 35 20.02 -25.19 -25.92
N ASN A 36 20.57 -26.25 -26.51
CA ASN A 36 21.88 -26.75 -26.12
C ASN A 36 22.85 -25.57 -26.30
N CYS A 37 23.01 -24.75 -25.27
CA CYS A 37 24.23 -23.97 -25.15
C CYS A 37 25.31 -25.01 -25.00
N CYS A 38 26.05 -25.25 -26.09
CA CYS A 38 27.39 -25.80 -26.00
C CYS A 38 28.10 -25.00 -24.93
N VAL A 39 28.21 -25.56 -23.73
CA VAL A 39 29.27 -25.17 -22.80
C VAL A 39 30.52 -25.63 -23.51
N SER A 40 31.05 -24.78 -24.40
CA SER A 40 32.43 -24.89 -24.79
C SER A 40 33.19 -24.98 -23.49
N ALA A 41 33.84 -26.12 -23.26
CA ALA A 41 34.79 -26.30 -22.19
C ALA A 41 35.97 -25.36 -22.49
N ALA A 42 35.75 -24.07 -22.29
CA ALA A 42 36.80 -23.11 -22.17
C ALA A 42 37.61 -23.58 -20.98
N ARG A 43 38.91 -23.84 -21.20
CA ARG A 43 39.86 -24.11 -20.13
C ARG A 43 39.95 -22.83 -19.30
N LEU A 44 39.01 -22.62 -18.39
CA LEU A 44 39.08 -21.55 -17.41
C LEU A 44 40.30 -21.87 -16.54
N SER A 45 41.26 -20.96 -16.52
CA SER A 45 42.39 -21.08 -15.60
C SER A 45 41.87 -21.09 -14.16
N LEU A 46 42.59 -21.73 -13.24
CA LEU A 46 42.23 -21.80 -11.82
C LEU A 46 41.95 -20.41 -11.23
N ASN A 47 42.66 -19.39 -11.71
CA ASN A 47 42.47 -17.99 -11.35
C ASN A 47 41.10 -17.44 -11.78
N GLN A 48 40.58 -17.88 -12.92
CA GLN A 48 39.29 -17.44 -13.43
C GLN A 48 38.13 -18.03 -12.63
N CYS A 49 38.25 -19.29 -12.17
CA CYS A 49 37.29 -19.89 -11.24
C CYS A 49 37.32 -19.22 -9.85
N LEU A 50 38.52 -18.87 -9.35
CA LEU A 50 38.68 -18.14 -8.09
C LEU A 50 38.01 -16.76 -8.14
N LEU A 51 38.19 -16.01 -9.23
CA LEU A 51 37.57 -14.69 -9.39
C LEU A 51 36.05 -14.77 -9.46
N ILE A 52 35.50 -15.75 -10.17
CA ILE A 52 34.04 -15.97 -10.23
C ILE A 52 33.50 -16.37 -8.86
N GLY A 53 34.20 -17.24 -8.13
CA GLY A 53 33.83 -17.63 -6.76
C GLY A 53 33.80 -16.46 -5.79
N VAL A 54 34.81 -15.59 -5.83
CA VAL A 54 34.87 -14.36 -5.03
C VAL A 54 33.73 -13.41 -5.38
N PHE A 55 33.42 -13.27 -6.68
CA PHE A 55 32.32 -12.41 -7.14
C PHE A 55 30.96 -12.91 -6.64
N ILE A 56 30.71 -14.23 -6.72
CA ILE A 56 29.48 -14.84 -6.22
C ILE A 56 29.38 -14.71 -4.69
N PHE A 57 30.48 -14.93 -3.96
CA PHE A 57 30.51 -14.78 -2.51
C PHE A 57 30.24 -13.33 -2.07
N CYS A 58 30.76 -12.35 -2.80
CA CYS A 58 30.51 -10.92 -2.54
C CYS A 58 29.05 -10.53 -2.82
N CYS A 59 28.43 -11.10 -3.85
CA CYS A 59 27.01 -10.90 -4.13
C CYS A 59 26.10 -11.51 -3.04
N LEU A 60 26.47 -12.67 -2.49
CA LEU A 60 25.72 -13.31 -1.40
C LEU A 60 25.81 -12.53 -0.08
N LEU A 61 26.91 -11.82 0.15
CA LEU A 61 27.08 -10.94 1.32
C LEU A 61 26.26 -9.65 1.24
N SER A 62 25.85 -9.22 0.04
CA SER A 62 25.13 -7.96 -0.18
C SER A 62 23.61 -8.11 -0.20
N THR A 63 23.06 -9.33 -0.14
CA THR A 63 21.61 -9.59 -0.05
C THR A 63 21.09 -9.48 1.39
N GLY A 64 21.33 -8.33 2.01
CA GLY A 64 20.80 -7.96 3.33
C GLY A 64 19.92 -6.72 3.28
N TYR A 65 19.18 -6.52 2.18
CA TYR A 65 18.21 -5.43 2.11
C TYR A 65 16.93 -5.87 2.83
N SER A 66 16.93 -5.78 4.16
CA SER A 66 15.68 -5.76 4.89
C SER A 66 14.92 -4.54 4.38
N ALA A 67 13.75 -4.77 3.76
CA ALA A 67 12.83 -3.69 3.47
C ALA A 67 12.41 -3.09 4.81
N THR A 68 13.13 -2.07 5.27
CA THR A 68 12.76 -1.33 6.47
C THR A 68 11.45 -0.64 6.14
N VAL A 69 10.33 -1.30 6.48
CA VAL A 69 9.02 -0.67 6.49
C VAL A 69 9.21 0.60 7.32
N LYS A 70 9.06 1.78 6.72
CA LYS A 70 9.14 3.05 7.44
C LYS A 70 8.05 3.02 8.52
N THR A 71 8.39 2.59 9.72
CA THR A 71 7.45 2.48 10.82
C THR A 71 7.10 3.88 11.32
N GLY A 72 5.80 4.14 11.52
CA GLY A 72 5.32 5.34 12.20
C GLY A 72 4.34 6.17 11.39
N CYS A 73 3.56 6.97 12.12
CA CYS A 73 2.59 7.95 11.61
C CYS A 73 3.25 9.33 11.54
N ARG A 74 3.21 10.00 10.39
CA ARG A 74 3.89 11.28 10.17
C ARG A 74 3.02 12.28 9.42
N LYS A 75 3.34 13.56 9.62
CA LYS A 75 2.78 14.67 8.86
C LYS A 75 3.40 14.73 7.46
N HIS A 76 2.55 14.93 6.46
CA HIS A 76 2.91 15.06 5.06
C HIS A 76 2.14 16.23 4.42
N GLY A 77 2.87 17.19 3.86
CA GLY A 77 2.26 18.28 3.10
C GLY A 77 1.81 17.78 1.73
N THR A 78 0.57 18.07 1.35
CA THR A 78 0.00 17.68 0.06
C THR A 78 -0.88 18.80 -0.51
N GLN A 79 -1.10 18.76 -1.81
CA GLN A 79 -2.04 19.65 -2.48
C GLN A 79 -3.41 18.97 -2.53
N HIS A 80 -4.38 19.54 -1.83
CA HIS A 80 -5.76 19.08 -1.83
C HIS A 80 -6.58 19.93 -2.80
N VAL A 81 -7.23 19.27 -3.76
CA VAL A 81 -8.13 19.93 -4.72
C VAL A 81 -9.54 19.90 -4.17
N ILE A 82 -10.15 21.06 -4.08
CA ILE A 82 -11.53 21.26 -3.65
C ILE A 82 -12.40 21.28 -4.90
N ASP A 83 -13.35 20.37 -4.96
CA ASP A 83 -14.34 20.23 -6.04
C ASP A 83 -15.74 20.40 -5.44
N GLU A 84 -16.16 21.67 -5.34
CA GLU A 84 -17.48 22.05 -4.82
C GLU A 84 -18.43 22.30 -6.01
N PRO A 85 -19.62 21.68 -6.03
CA PRO A 85 -20.57 21.85 -7.13
C PRO A 85 -20.97 23.32 -7.34
N GLY A 86 -20.85 23.82 -8.59
CA GLY A 86 -21.18 25.21 -8.93
C GLY A 86 -20.09 26.22 -8.55
N CYS A 87 -18.88 25.74 -8.25
CA CYS A 87 -17.72 26.56 -7.93
C CYS A 87 -16.49 26.17 -8.77
N ASP A 88 -15.56 27.12 -8.89
CA ASP A 88 -14.27 26.91 -9.53
C ASP A 88 -13.40 25.93 -8.70
N LEU A 89 -12.63 25.08 -9.38
CA LEU A 89 -11.67 24.17 -8.76
C LEU A 89 -10.54 24.95 -8.08
N VAL A 90 -10.34 24.73 -6.79
CA VAL A 90 -9.28 25.40 -6.02
C VAL A 90 -8.33 24.36 -5.42
N ALA A 91 -7.03 24.53 -5.65
CA ALA A 91 -5.99 23.68 -5.10
C ALA A 91 -5.32 24.36 -3.91
N VAL A 92 -5.34 23.72 -2.74
CA VAL A 92 -4.79 24.25 -1.48
C VAL A 92 -3.71 23.35 -0.92
N ASN A 93 -2.64 23.94 -0.40
CA ASN A 93 -1.59 23.18 0.27
C ASN A 93 -1.96 22.98 1.74
N ILE A 94 -2.16 21.73 2.13
CA ILE A 94 -2.52 21.36 3.51
C ILE A 94 -1.64 20.23 4.01
N ASN A 95 -1.55 20.09 5.33
CA ASN A 95 -0.88 18.96 5.94
C ASN A 95 -1.86 17.83 6.20
N MET A 96 -1.49 16.60 5.84
CA MET A 96 -2.22 15.37 6.12
C MET A 96 -1.36 14.41 6.96
N CYS A 97 -2.00 13.44 7.60
CA CYS A 97 -1.30 12.38 8.33
C CYS A 97 -1.25 11.10 7.50
N SER A 98 -0.07 10.50 7.35
CA SER A 98 0.12 9.23 6.67
C SER A 98 1.23 8.42 7.33
N GLY A 99 1.03 7.11 7.40
CA GLY A 99 2.03 6.19 7.93
C GLY A 99 1.46 4.89 8.47
N TYR A 100 2.34 4.12 9.10
CA TYR A 100 2.05 2.78 9.59
C TYR A 100 1.91 2.77 11.11
N CYS A 101 0.84 2.13 11.59
CA CYS A 101 0.55 1.96 13.00
C CYS A 101 0.39 0.47 13.33
N MET A 102 0.64 0.09 14.58
CA MET A 102 0.62 -1.31 15.01
C MET A 102 -0.81 -1.86 14.99
N SER A 103 -0.94 -3.08 14.48
CA SER A 103 -2.17 -3.87 14.60
C SER A 103 -1.82 -5.34 14.83
N PHE A 104 -2.58 -6.02 15.67
CA PHE A 104 -2.42 -7.45 15.95
C PHE A 104 -3.75 -8.06 16.38
N SER A 105 -3.89 -9.37 16.17
CA SER A 105 -5.05 -10.14 16.60
C SER A 105 -4.60 -11.36 17.38
N TYR A 106 -5.38 -11.76 18.38
CA TYR A 106 -5.11 -12.95 19.18
C TYR A 106 -6.42 -13.64 19.57
N PRO A 107 -6.42 -14.98 19.67
CA PRO A 107 -7.58 -15.72 20.15
C PRO A 107 -7.77 -15.50 21.67
N ASN A 108 -9.00 -15.32 22.11
CA ASN A 108 -9.40 -15.29 23.52
C ASN A 108 -10.07 -16.64 23.88
N PRO A 109 -9.34 -17.57 24.53
CA PRO A 109 -9.86 -18.91 24.83
C PRO A 109 -10.98 -18.91 25.89
N GLY A 110 -11.08 -17.87 26.73
CA GLY A 110 -12.15 -17.77 27.73
C GLY A 110 -13.51 -17.39 27.17
N GLU A 111 -13.53 -16.75 26.00
CA GLU A 111 -14.73 -16.20 25.37
C GLU A 111 -15.05 -16.84 24.01
N ASN A 112 -14.27 -17.84 23.58
CA ASN A 112 -14.31 -18.41 22.23
C ASN A 112 -14.34 -17.34 21.13
N SER A 113 -13.62 -16.24 21.33
CA SER A 113 -13.63 -15.06 20.47
C SER A 113 -12.22 -14.73 19.98
N ILE A 114 -12.11 -13.84 19.00
CA ILE A 114 -10.82 -13.28 18.55
C ILE A 114 -10.83 -11.80 18.89
N THR A 115 -9.83 -11.34 19.63
CA THR A 115 -9.64 -9.93 19.92
C THR A 115 -8.69 -9.32 18.90
N VAL A 116 -9.06 -8.16 18.37
CA VAL A 116 -8.26 -7.40 17.41
C VAL A 116 -7.94 -6.04 18.00
N HIS A 117 -6.64 -5.70 18.06
CA HIS A 117 -6.16 -4.38 18.42
C HIS A 117 -5.57 -3.73 17.18
N GLY A 118 -6.13 -2.61 16.76
CA GLY A 118 -5.68 -1.88 15.58
C GLY A 118 -5.52 -0.40 15.89
N LYS A 119 -4.35 0.14 15.56
CA LYS A 119 -4.13 1.59 15.59
C LYS A 119 -4.13 2.19 14.19
N CYS A 120 -4.72 3.36 14.04
CA CYS A 120 -4.85 4.15 12.83
C CYS A 120 -4.03 5.44 12.96
N CYS A 121 -3.38 5.87 11.87
CA CYS A 121 -2.65 7.14 11.80
C CYS A 121 -3.64 8.29 11.59
N ARG A 122 -3.76 9.20 12.57
CA ARG A 122 -4.74 10.30 12.54
C ARG A 122 -4.11 11.62 12.98
N MET A 123 -4.78 12.72 12.62
CA MET A 123 -4.48 14.06 13.11
C MET A 123 -4.80 14.12 14.61
N VAL A 124 -3.83 14.52 15.42
CA VAL A 124 -4.01 14.81 16.85
C VAL A 124 -4.53 16.24 16.98
N ASP A 125 -3.78 17.15 16.36
CA ASP A 125 -4.01 18.58 16.39
C ASP A 125 -4.17 19.07 14.95
N THR A 126 -5.11 20.00 14.78
CA THR A 126 -5.46 20.57 13.47
C THR A 126 -5.54 22.08 13.55
N GLU A 127 -4.99 22.74 12.54
CA GLU A 127 -5.25 24.15 12.25
C GLU A 127 -6.34 24.25 11.17
N TRP A 128 -7.16 25.30 11.22
CA TRP A 128 -8.18 25.56 10.21
C TRP A 128 -7.68 26.62 9.24
N ILE A 129 -7.63 26.27 7.96
CA ILE A 129 -7.22 27.17 6.88
C ILE A 129 -8.47 27.67 6.17
N ASP A 130 -8.62 28.99 6.10
CA ASP A 130 -9.72 29.63 5.39
C ASP A 130 -9.39 29.71 3.89
N VAL A 131 -10.28 29.18 3.06
CA VAL A 131 -10.14 29.11 1.61
C VAL A 131 -11.30 29.86 0.99
N LYS A 132 -10.99 30.74 0.05
CA LYS A 132 -11.97 31.44 -0.77
C LYS A 132 -12.19 30.66 -2.06
N VAL A 133 -13.43 30.30 -2.34
CA VAL A 133 -13.83 29.70 -3.61
C VAL A 133 -14.81 30.63 -4.31
N ASN A 134 -14.69 30.68 -5.63
CA ASN A 134 -15.55 31.49 -6.47
C ASN A 134 -16.64 30.58 -7.05
N CYS A 135 -17.89 30.93 -6.83
CA CYS A 135 -19.05 30.14 -7.24
C CYS A 135 -19.99 30.96 -8.11
N ASP A 136 -20.90 30.29 -8.81
CA ASP A 136 -21.91 30.94 -9.66
C ASP A 136 -22.77 31.95 -8.87
N ASP A 137 -23.01 31.68 -7.56
CA ASP A 137 -23.75 32.51 -6.61
C ASP A 137 -22.89 33.57 -5.89
N GLY A 138 -21.58 33.61 -6.15
CA GLY A 138 -20.62 34.57 -5.59
C GLY A 138 -19.44 33.92 -4.85
N GLU A 139 -18.63 34.74 -4.17
CA GLU A 139 -17.48 34.26 -3.41
C GLU A 139 -17.91 33.62 -2.07
N ARG A 140 -17.54 32.35 -1.86
CA ARG A 140 -17.79 31.60 -0.62
C ARG A 140 -16.48 31.35 0.13
N LYS A 141 -16.53 31.45 1.46
CA LYS A 141 -15.42 31.07 2.33
C LYS A 141 -15.68 29.70 2.93
N MET A 142 -14.72 28.80 2.79
CA MET A 142 -14.74 27.47 3.38
C MET A 142 -13.53 27.31 4.31
N ARG A 143 -13.63 26.38 5.26
CA ARG A 143 -12.56 26.11 6.22
C ARG A 143 -12.15 24.67 6.09
N ILE A 144 -10.86 24.43 5.90
CA ILE A 144 -10.30 23.10 5.68
C ILE A 144 -9.29 22.79 6.78
N PRO A 145 -9.36 21.59 7.39
CA PRO A 145 -8.41 21.21 8.42
C PRO A 145 -7.04 20.84 7.82
N SER A 146 -5.98 21.31 8.44
CA SER A 146 -4.59 20.97 8.16
C SER A 146 -3.95 20.39 9.42
N ALA A 147 -3.20 19.29 9.30
CA ALA A 147 -2.58 18.63 10.42
C ALA A 147 -1.41 19.43 11.02
N LEU A 148 -1.44 19.68 12.32
CA LEU A 148 -0.28 20.17 13.08
C LEU A 148 0.58 19.01 13.58
N GLU A 149 -0.09 17.99 14.12
CA GLU A 149 0.53 16.79 14.70
C GLU A 149 -0.21 15.50 14.29
N CYS A 150 0.54 14.41 14.11
CA CYS A 150 0.04 13.09 13.72
C CYS A 150 0.52 12.01 14.69
N ARG A 151 -0.38 11.12 15.14
CA ARG A 151 -0.05 9.98 16.00
C ARG A 151 -0.93 8.76 15.70
N CYS A 152 -0.55 7.61 16.26
CA CYS A 152 -1.33 6.38 16.19
C CYS A 152 -2.37 6.32 17.32
N PHE A 153 -3.64 6.17 16.96
CA PHE A 153 -4.77 6.04 17.89
C PHE A 153 -5.54 4.76 17.62
N ASP A 154 -6.34 4.28 18.57
CA ASP A 154 -7.24 3.15 18.29
C ASP A 154 -8.22 3.54 17.18
N CYS A 155 -8.36 2.64 16.20
CA CYS A 155 -9.28 2.85 15.10
C CYS A 155 -10.72 2.90 15.64
N ALA A 156 -11.50 3.87 15.17
CA ALA A 156 -12.90 4.05 15.55
C ALA A 156 -13.84 3.25 14.65
#